data_AF-Q8KUT1-F1
#
_entry.id   AF-Q8KUT1-F1
#
_cell.length_a   1.000
_cell.length_b   1.000
_cell.length_c   1.000
_cell.angle_alpha   90.00
_cell.angle_beta   90.00
_cell.angle_gamma   90.00
#
_symmetry.space_group_name_H-M   'P 1'
#
loop_
_entity.id
_entity.type
_entity.pdbx_description
1 polymer ?
#
loop_
_entity_poly.entity_id
_entity_poly.type
_entity_poly.pdbx_seq_one_letter_code
_entity_poly.pdbx_strand_id
1 'polypeptide(L)'
;PPVAFSEKEIRTEKIKALKAIRIYNEEEVLENFVRGQYAQGELDGVQFKGYREEDKVDAQSETETFVAGKFTIDNFRWSGVPFYVRTGKRLTEKGTRINIVFKQVPVNVFKTSVDEPCDETTLPPNVLTIYIQPTEGFSLSLNGKEVGQGFETEPIKLEFRNSAEMVENSPEAYEK
;
A
#
# COMPACT_ATOMS: atom_id res chain seq x y z
N PRO A 1 -5.15 -21.14 0.64
CA PRO A 1 -6.48 -20.74 0.12
C PRO A 1 -7.54 -21.57 0.83
N PRO A 2 -8.72 -21.00 1.12
CA PRO A 2 -9.75 -21.75 1.83
C PRO A 2 -10.26 -22.87 0.92
N VAL A 3 -10.56 -24.04 1.50
CA VAL A 3 -11.04 -25.20 0.73
C VAL A 3 -12.48 -25.01 0.23
N ALA A 4 -13.22 -24.10 0.87
CA ALA A 4 -14.56 -23.70 0.48
C ALA A 4 -14.81 -22.23 0.84
N PHE A 5 -15.79 -21.60 0.20
CA PHE A 5 -16.24 -20.25 0.55
C PHE A 5 -17.23 -20.29 1.73
N SER A 6 -16.75 -20.79 2.87
CA SER A 6 -17.50 -20.82 4.13
C SER A 6 -16.76 -20.02 5.20
N GLU A 7 -17.50 -19.46 6.16
CA GLU A 7 -16.93 -18.66 7.24
C GLU A 7 -15.80 -19.40 7.97
N LYS A 8 -16.04 -20.67 8.31
CA LYS A 8 -15.07 -21.52 9.00
C LYS A 8 -13.77 -21.67 8.21
N GLU A 9 -13.86 -21.94 6.92
CA GLU A 9 -12.67 -22.18 6.08
C GLU A 9 -11.91 -20.88 5.81
N ILE A 10 -12.63 -19.77 5.57
CA ILE A 10 -12.03 -18.43 5.43
C ILE A 10 -11.29 -18.04 6.72
N ARG A 11 -11.95 -18.19 7.88
CA ARG A 11 -11.36 -17.87 9.19
C ARG A 11 -10.13 -18.73 9.46
N THR A 12 -10.18 -20.01 9.11
CA THR A 12 -9.05 -20.94 9.29
C THR A 12 -7.82 -20.46 8.53
N GLU A 13 -7.96 -20.06 7.26
CA GLU A 13 -6.84 -19.56 6.46
C GLU A 13 -6.34 -18.19 6.94
N LYS A 14 -7.23 -17.29 7.40
CA LYS A 14 -6.83 -16.02 8.03
C LYS A 14 -5.97 -16.28 9.27
N ILE A 15 -6.40 -17.18 10.16
CA ILE A 15 -5.64 -17.55 11.36
C ILE A 15 -4.28 -18.13 10.99
N LYS A 16 -4.21 -19.01 9.97
CA LYS A 16 -2.92 -19.57 9.50
C LYS A 16 -1.96 -18.48 9.03
N ALA A 17 -2.44 -17.50 8.28
CA ALA A 17 -1.61 -16.37 7.83
C ALA A 17 -1.14 -15.51 9.01
N LEU A 18 -2.04 -15.16 9.93
CA LEU A 18 -1.70 -14.35 11.11
C LEU A 18 -0.69 -15.04 12.02
N LYS A 19 -0.81 -16.35 12.24
CA LYS A 19 0.15 -17.14 13.02
C LYS A 19 1.54 -17.22 12.40
N ALA A 20 1.64 -16.99 11.09
CA ALA A 20 2.91 -17.01 10.36
C ALA A 20 3.55 -15.62 10.26
N ILE A 21 2.94 -14.57 10.81
CA ILE A 21 3.58 -13.25 10.88
C ILE A 21 4.78 -13.35 11.82
N ARG A 22 5.94 -12.89 11.34
CA ARG A 22 7.15 -12.83 12.16
C ARG A 22 6.97 -11.82 13.30
N ILE A 23 7.27 -12.26 14.52
CA ILE A 23 7.32 -11.38 15.70
C ILE A 23 8.74 -10.87 15.84
N TYR A 24 8.89 -9.55 15.84
CA TYR A 24 10.18 -8.88 15.94
C TYR A 24 10.64 -8.69 17.38
N ASN A 25 11.94 -8.85 17.60
CA ASN A 25 12.59 -8.38 18.82
C ASN A 25 12.82 -6.85 18.77
N GLU A 26 13.36 -6.25 19.84
CA GLU A 26 13.56 -4.80 19.95
C GLU A 26 14.43 -4.22 18.83
N GLU A 27 15.55 -4.86 18.49
CA GLU A 27 16.46 -4.42 17.42
C GLU A 27 15.76 -4.48 16.05
N GLU A 28 15.06 -5.59 15.79
CA GLU A 28 14.29 -5.76 14.55
C GLU A 28 13.14 -4.74 14.46
N VAL A 29 12.51 -4.36 15.57
CA VAL A 29 11.49 -3.29 15.55
C VAL A 29 12.12 -1.97 15.13
N LEU A 30 13.29 -1.61 15.65
CA LEU A 30 13.99 -0.37 15.29
C LEU A 30 14.40 -0.32 13.82
N GLU A 31 14.73 -1.47 13.21
CA GLU A 31 15.08 -1.56 11.79
C GLU A 31 13.88 -1.57 10.85
N ASN A 32 12.75 -2.14 11.29
CA ASN A 32 11.62 -2.45 10.41
C ASN A 32 10.41 -1.55 10.61
N PHE A 33 10.33 -0.79 11.71
CA PHE A 33 9.22 0.11 12.02
C PHE A 33 9.70 1.54 12.28
N VAL A 34 8.88 2.49 11.85
CA VAL A 34 9.04 3.91 12.12
C VAL A 34 7.75 4.43 12.73
N ARG A 35 7.87 5.16 13.84
CA ARG A 35 6.79 5.92 14.46
C ARG A 35 7.00 7.40 14.26
N GLY A 36 5.92 8.15 14.18
CA GLY A 36 5.95 9.60 14.06
C GLY A 36 4.83 10.26 14.85
N GLN A 37 5.05 11.52 15.19
CA GLN A 37 4.05 12.42 15.77
C GLN A 37 4.00 13.67 14.89
N TYR A 38 2.80 14.08 14.45
CA TYR A 38 2.69 15.24 13.56
C TYR A 38 3.04 16.53 14.32
N ALA A 39 3.79 17.39 13.65
CA ALA A 39 4.11 18.73 14.10
C ALA A 39 3.15 19.75 13.49
N GLN A 40 3.31 21.01 13.88
CA GLN A 40 2.66 22.13 13.22
C GLN A 40 2.97 22.12 11.72
N GLY A 41 2.01 22.51 10.89
CA GLY A 41 2.21 22.59 9.45
C GLY A 41 1.11 23.34 8.73
N GLU A 42 1.25 23.39 7.42
CA GLU A 42 0.31 24.02 6.50
C GLU A 42 -0.04 23.04 5.39
N LEU A 43 -1.33 22.95 5.06
CA LEU A 43 -1.81 22.21 3.90
C LEU A 43 -2.93 23.02 3.27
N ASP A 44 -2.83 23.27 1.96
CA ASP A 44 -3.81 24.04 1.19
C ASP A 44 -4.16 25.41 1.81
N GLY A 45 -3.16 26.11 2.35
CA GLY A 45 -3.32 27.42 3.01
C GLY A 45 -3.90 27.35 4.43
N VAL A 46 -4.20 26.15 4.94
CA VAL A 46 -4.74 25.95 6.29
C VAL A 46 -3.60 25.55 7.23
N GLN A 47 -3.32 26.42 8.21
CA GLN A 47 -2.40 26.12 9.30
C GLN A 47 -3.05 25.16 10.30
N PHE A 48 -2.27 24.21 10.81
CA PHE A 48 -2.69 23.30 11.87
C PHE A 48 -1.61 23.18 12.95
N LYS A 49 -2.07 23.01 14.18
CA LYS A 49 -1.23 22.83 15.37
C LYS A 49 -0.52 21.48 15.35
N GLY A 50 0.59 21.37 16.09
CA GLY A 50 1.22 20.09 16.38
C GLY A 50 0.42 19.25 17.38
N TYR A 51 0.62 17.94 17.43
CA TYR A 51 -0.17 17.05 18.28
C TYR A 51 -0.14 17.46 19.77
N ARG A 52 1.03 17.87 20.28
CA ARG A 52 1.24 18.33 21.67
C ARG A 52 0.61 19.70 21.98
N GLU A 53 0.16 20.42 20.95
CA GLU A 53 -0.51 21.72 21.06
C GLU A 53 -2.04 21.61 20.93
N GLU A 54 -2.56 20.41 20.62
CA GLU A 54 -3.99 20.16 20.58
C GLU A 54 -4.58 20.19 22.00
N ASP A 55 -5.84 20.59 22.09
CA ASP A 55 -6.53 20.66 23.37
C ASP A 55 -6.62 19.26 24.00
N LYS A 56 -6.35 19.17 25.31
CA LYS A 56 -6.36 17.92 26.09
C LYS A 56 -5.25 16.91 25.73
N VAL A 57 -4.21 17.33 25.02
CA VAL A 57 -2.98 16.54 24.86
C VAL A 57 -1.92 17.02 25.85
N ASP A 58 -1.20 16.07 26.46
CA ASP A 58 -0.04 16.39 27.30
C ASP A 58 1.09 16.96 26.41
N ALA A 59 1.63 18.12 26.81
CA ALA A 59 2.75 18.77 26.13
C ALA A 59 4.02 17.89 26.06
N GLN A 60 4.15 16.87 26.91
CA GLN A 60 5.23 15.88 26.89
C GLN A 60 4.82 14.53 26.29
N SER A 61 3.62 14.41 25.71
CA SER A 61 3.11 13.15 25.16
C SER A 61 4.04 12.53 24.12
N GLU A 62 4.39 11.26 24.29
CA GLU A 62 5.13 10.48 23.31
C GLU A 62 4.20 9.71 22.35
N THR A 63 2.89 9.87 22.47
CA THR A 63 1.91 9.11 21.66
C THR A 63 2.10 9.35 20.17
N GLU A 64 2.17 8.25 19.43
CA GLU A 64 2.34 8.20 17.99
C GLU A 64 1.05 8.60 17.27
N THR A 65 1.19 9.40 16.22
CA THR A 65 0.09 9.75 15.31
C THR A 65 0.31 9.18 13.91
N PHE A 66 1.45 8.52 13.70
CA PHE A 66 1.84 7.86 12.46
C PHE A 66 2.67 6.61 12.79
N VAL A 67 2.46 5.56 12.01
CA VAL A 67 3.32 4.37 11.99
C VAL A 67 3.48 3.89 10.56
N ALA A 68 4.70 3.50 10.20
CA ALA A 68 5.00 2.72 9.01
C ALA A 68 5.86 1.52 9.43
N GLY A 69 5.63 0.36 8.80
CA GLY A 69 6.36 -0.84 9.16
C GLY A 69 6.45 -1.83 8.02
N LYS A 70 7.54 -2.60 8.02
CA LYS A 70 7.75 -3.77 7.18
C LYS A 70 7.59 -5.01 8.05
N PHE A 71 6.77 -5.96 7.62
CA PHE A 71 6.68 -7.28 8.26
C PHE A 71 6.75 -8.40 7.21
N THR A 72 7.05 -9.62 7.65
CA THR A 72 7.10 -10.81 6.80
C THR A 72 6.15 -11.88 7.29
N ILE A 73 5.66 -12.70 6.36
CA ILE A 73 4.82 -13.87 6.67
C ILE A 73 5.61 -15.13 6.32
N ASP A 74 6.04 -15.86 7.33
CA ASP A 74 6.90 -17.04 7.24
C ASP A 74 6.10 -18.29 6.82
N ASN A 75 5.64 -18.28 5.57
CA ASN A 75 5.06 -19.45 4.92
C ASN A 75 5.55 -19.59 3.47
N PHE A 76 5.26 -20.74 2.85
CA PHE A 76 5.72 -21.05 1.50
C PHE A 76 5.27 -20.02 0.45
N ARG A 77 4.05 -19.49 0.56
CA ARG A 77 3.50 -18.53 -0.44
C ARG A 77 4.17 -17.16 -0.35
N TRP A 78 4.50 -16.71 0.86
CA TRP A 78 4.98 -15.34 1.13
C TRP A 78 6.45 -15.28 1.52
N SER A 79 7.19 -16.38 1.39
CA SER A 79 8.62 -16.43 1.66
C SER A 79 9.36 -15.37 0.83
N GLY A 80 10.13 -14.51 1.52
CA GLY A 80 10.89 -13.43 0.90
C GLY A 80 10.05 -12.26 0.39
N VAL A 81 8.75 -12.20 0.67
CA VAL A 81 7.89 -11.07 0.27
C VAL A 81 7.66 -10.15 1.48
N PRO A 82 8.17 -8.90 1.46
CA PRO A 82 7.89 -7.94 2.51
C PRO A 82 6.48 -7.37 2.37
N PHE A 83 5.79 -7.19 3.50
CA PHE A 83 4.53 -6.46 3.60
C PHE A 83 4.80 -5.11 4.25
N TYR A 84 4.46 -4.04 3.55
CA TYR A 84 4.55 -2.68 4.08
C TYR A 84 3.17 -2.21 4.51
N VAL A 85 3.08 -1.67 5.71
CA VAL A 85 1.88 -1.00 6.23
C VAL A 85 2.25 0.41 6.63
N ARG A 86 1.36 1.36 6.38
CA ARG A 86 1.45 2.70 6.96
C ARG A 86 0.08 3.24 7.27
N THR A 87 -0.03 3.96 8.38
CA THR A 87 -1.23 4.66 8.78
C THR A 87 -0.86 5.90 9.60
N GLY A 88 -1.66 6.94 9.52
CA GLY A 88 -1.43 8.13 10.33
C GLY A 88 -2.52 9.18 10.17
N LYS A 89 -2.42 10.20 11.01
CA LYS A 89 -3.25 11.41 10.99
C LYS A 89 -2.47 12.56 10.36
N ARG A 90 -3.20 13.59 9.91
CA ARG A 90 -2.62 14.79 9.25
C ARG A 90 -1.71 14.43 8.05
N LEU A 91 -2.15 13.45 7.25
CA LEU A 91 -1.52 13.08 5.98
C LEU A 91 -2.13 13.90 4.83
N THR A 92 -1.44 13.91 3.69
CA THR A 92 -1.82 14.69 2.49
C THR A 92 -3.08 14.20 1.80
N GLU A 93 -3.49 12.95 2.04
CA GLU A 93 -4.65 12.34 1.41
C GLU A 93 -5.41 11.47 2.41
N LYS A 94 -6.73 11.59 2.44
CA LYS A 94 -7.62 10.64 3.12
C LYS A 94 -7.91 9.48 2.19
N GLY A 95 -7.47 8.29 2.56
CA GLY A 95 -7.83 7.09 1.80
C GLY A 95 -7.26 5.81 2.38
N THR A 96 -7.87 4.71 1.97
CA THR A 96 -7.43 3.35 2.29
C THR A 96 -7.24 2.61 0.98
N ARG A 97 -6.03 2.09 0.76
CA ARG A 97 -5.67 1.36 -0.46
C ARG A 97 -4.65 0.27 -0.17
N ILE A 98 -4.64 -0.75 -1.02
CA ILE A 98 -3.66 -1.83 -1.04
C ILE A 98 -2.90 -1.71 -2.36
N ASN A 99 -1.57 -1.71 -2.30
CA ASN A 99 -0.73 -1.78 -3.51
C ASN A 99 -0.02 -3.12 -3.54
N ILE A 100 -0.15 -3.84 -4.65
CA ILE A 100 0.55 -5.08 -4.94
C ILE A 100 1.54 -4.77 -6.06
N VAL A 101 2.83 -4.73 -5.70
CA VAL A 101 3.93 -4.50 -6.64
C VAL A 101 4.43 -5.85 -7.12
N PHE A 102 4.34 -6.09 -8.43
CA PHE A 102 4.81 -7.33 -9.03
C PHE A 102 6.32 -7.29 -9.23
N LYS A 103 6.97 -8.46 -9.13
CA LYS A 103 8.40 -8.58 -9.45
C LYS A 103 8.61 -8.21 -10.92
N GLN A 104 9.62 -7.40 -11.17
CA GLN A 104 10.06 -7.12 -12.53
C GLN A 104 10.56 -8.42 -13.18
N VAL A 105 10.28 -8.58 -14.47
CA VAL A 105 10.82 -9.70 -15.23
C VAL A 105 12.32 -9.48 -15.40
N PRO A 106 13.20 -10.46 -15.14
CA PRO A 106 14.66 -10.29 -15.23
C PRO A 106 15.14 -9.88 -16.64
N VAL A 107 14.33 -10.12 -17.66
CA VAL A 107 14.60 -9.84 -19.06
C VAL A 107 13.64 -8.77 -19.55
N ASN A 108 14.18 -7.59 -19.87
CA ASN A 108 13.48 -6.57 -20.62
C ASN A 108 13.69 -6.86 -22.11
N VAL A 109 12.64 -7.38 -22.76
CA VAL A 109 12.62 -7.68 -24.20
C VAL A 109 12.55 -6.43 -25.08
N PHE A 110 12.33 -5.26 -24.48
CA PHE A 110 12.28 -3.95 -25.15
C PHE A 110 13.63 -3.21 -25.12
N LYS A 111 14.70 -3.85 -24.63
CA LYS A 111 16.05 -3.29 -24.72
C LYS A 111 16.49 -3.19 -26.19
N THR A 112 17.17 -2.10 -26.50
CA THR A 112 17.72 -1.86 -27.84
C THR A 112 19.12 -2.49 -27.99
N SER A 113 19.76 -2.89 -26.88
CA SER A 113 21.02 -3.63 -26.89
C SER A 113 21.12 -4.67 -25.77
N VAL A 114 21.95 -5.70 -25.96
CA VAL A 114 22.17 -6.77 -24.97
C VAL A 114 22.87 -6.24 -23.71
N ASP A 115 23.66 -5.18 -23.86
CA ASP A 115 24.46 -4.57 -22.78
C ASP A 115 23.67 -3.52 -21.97
N GLU A 116 22.47 -3.17 -22.41
CA GLU A 116 21.62 -2.22 -21.70
C GLU A 116 21.22 -2.83 -20.34
N PRO A 117 21.38 -2.15 -19.19
CA PRO A 117 20.95 -2.69 -17.91
C PRO A 117 19.42 -2.81 -17.84
N CYS A 118 18.92 -3.89 -17.24
CA CYS A 118 17.51 -3.97 -16.82
C CYS A 118 17.46 -3.32 -15.44
N ASP A 119 17.13 -2.04 -15.34
CA ASP A 119 16.88 -1.41 -14.05
C ASP A 119 15.43 -0.92 -13.95
N GLU A 120 15.04 -0.49 -12.75
CA GLU A 120 13.68 0.00 -12.46
C GLU A 120 13.35 1.28 -13.23
N THR A 121 14.36 1.99 -13.76
CA THR A 121 14.16 3.22 -14.54
C THR A 121 13.80 2.93 -15.99
N THR A 122 14.27 1.81 -16.54
CA THR A 122 13.99 1.40 -17.92
C THR A 122 12.66 0.66 -18.10
N LEU A 123 12.18 -0.06 -17.07
CA LEU A 123 10.89 -0.76 -17.11
C LEU A 123 10.31 -0.88 -15.69
N PRO A 124 9.42 0.03 -15.26
CA PRO A 124 8.90 0.01 -13.90
C PRO A 124 8.09 -1.27 -13.62
N PRO A 125 8.00 -1.73 -12.36
CA PRO A 125 7.20 -2.91 -12.03
C PRO A 125 5.71 -2.67 -12.29
N ASN A 126 4.99 -3.73 -12.66
CA ASN A 126 3.54 -3.67 -12.71
C ASN A 126 2.99 -3.45 -11.29
N VAL A 127 1.93 -2.65 -11.16
CA VAL A 127 1.31 -2.36 -9.86
C VAL A 127 -0.20 -2.52 -9.94
N LEU A 128 -0.75 -3.38 -9.09
CA LEU A 128 -2.19 -3.46 -8.85
C LEU A 128 -2.52 -2.66 -7.58
N THR A 129 -3.26 -1.57 -7.72
CA THR A 129 -3.79 -0.79 -6.61
C THR A 129 -5.26 -1.12 -6.43
N ILE A 130 -5.65 -1.53 -5.23
CA ILE A 130 -7.04 -1.73 -4.81
C ILE A 130 -7.43 -0.56 -3.93
N TYR A 131 -8.42 0.22 -4.33
CA TYR A 131 -8.98 1.33 -3.57
C TYR A 131 -10.15 0.83 -2.72
N ILE A 132 -10.10 1.11 -1.42
CA ILE A 132 -11.13 0.72 -0.45
C ILE A 132 -11.98 1.94 -0.09
N GLN A 133 -11.33 3.07 0.20
CA GLN A 133 -11.99 4.33 0.54
C GLN A 133 -11.18 5.52 -0.02
N PRO A 134 -11.81 6.65 -0.37
CA PRO A 134 -13.24 6.98 -0.22
C PRO A 134 -14.14 6.37 -1.29
N THR A 135 -13.59 5.98 -2.43
CA THR A 135 -14.32 5.32 -3.51
C THR A 135 -13.66 3.99 -3.83
N GLU A 136 -14.47 2.93 -3.83
CA GLU A 136 -14.04 1.57 -4.13
C GLU A 136 -13.68 1.41 -5.60
N GLY A 137 -12.65 0.63 -5.89
CA GLY A 137 -12.19 0.38 -7.26
C GLY A 137 -10.82 -0.26 -7.31
N PHE A 138 -10.25 -0.33 -8.50
CA PHE A 138 -8.88 -0.76 -8.70
C PHE A 138 -8.23 -0.04 -9.88
N SER A 139 -6.90 -0.04 -9.89
CA SER A 139 -6.13 0.26 -11.09
C SER A 139 -4.98 -0.73 -11.24
N LEU A 140 -4.67 -1.08 -12.48
CA LEU A 140 -3.55 -1.93 -12.85
C LEU A 140 -2.65 -1.13 -13.79
N SER A 141 -1.44 -0.82 -13.32
CA SER A 141 -0.40 -0.20 -14.12
C SER A 141 0.47 -1.30 -14.73
N LEU A 142 0.57 -1.28 -16.06
CA LEU A 142 1.33 -2.22 -16.88
C LEU A 142 2.28 -1.44 -17.79
N ASN A 143 3.30 -2.09 -18.32
CA ASN A 143 4.10 -1.50 -19.40
C ASN A 143 3.56 -1.95 -20.75
N GLY A 144 3.33 -1.01 -21.65
CA GLY A 144 2.99 -1.26 -23.04
C GLY A 144 3.97 -0.58 -23.97
N LYS A 145 3.86 -0.89 -25.27
CA LYS A 145 4.63 -0.20 -26.31
C LYS A 145 4.02 1.18 -26.56
N GLU A 146 4.85 2.20 -26.60
CA GLU A 146 4.42 3.54 -27.03
C GLU A 146 3.91 3.52 -28.48
N VAL A 147 2.85 4.29 -28.73
CA VAL A 147 2.27 4.42 -30.08
C VAL A 147 3.14 5.33 -30.93
N GLY A 148 3.99 4.75 -31.78
CA GLY A 148 4.85 5.53 -32.67
C GLY A 148 5.90 4.70 -33.42
N GLN A 149 6.84 5.42 -34.06
CA GLN A 149 8.07 4.81 -34.60
C GLN A 149 9.08 4.67 -33.45
N GLY A 150 9.39 3.42 -33.08
CA GLY A 150 10.27 3.12 -31.95
C GLY A 150 9.86 1.85 -31.22
N PHE A 151 10.64 1.49 -30.20
CA PHE A 151 10.40 0.37 -29.30
C PHE A 151 10.36 0.81 -27.82
N GLU A 152 10.13 2.10 -27.58
CA GLU A 152 10.00 2.64 -26.23
C GLU A 152 8.73 2.11 -25.56
N THR A 153 8.82 1.95 -24.24
CA THR A 153 7.71 1.47 -23.41
C THR A 153 7.14 2.59 -22.57
N GLU A 154 5.81 2.67 -22.51
CA GLU A 154 5.10 3.60 -21.65
C GLU A 154 4.19 2.85 -20.65
N PRO A 155 4.00 3.40 -19.44
CA PRO A 155 3.07 2.82 -18.49
C PRO A 155 1.62 3.02 -18.96
N ILE A 156 0.93 1.92 -19.24
CA ILE A 156 -0.52 1.86 -19.50
C ILE A 156 -1.25 1.64 -18.18
N LYS A 157 -2.28 2.44 -17.93
CA LYS A 157 -3.14 2.32 -16.74
C LYS A 157 -4.52 1.81 -17.12
N LEU A 158 -4.88 0.64 -16.61
CA LEU A 158 -6.25 0.12 -16.65
C LEU A 158 -6.93 0.46 -15.32
N GLU A 159 -8.08 1.12 -15.33
CA GLU A 159 -8.74 1.53 -14.09
C GLU A 159 -10.25 1.34 -14.12
N PHE A 160 -10.79 1.04 -12.94
CA PHE A 160 -12.21 1.03 -12.65
C PHE A 160 -12.41 1.63 -11.26
N ARG A 161 -13.29 2.61 -11.12
CA ARG A 161 -13.58 3.25 -9.84
C ARG A 161 -15.04 3.62 -9.77
N ASN A 162 -15.70 3.29 -8.66
CA ASN A 162 -17.08 3.68 -8.42
C ASN A 162 -17.18 5.21 -8.30
N SER A 163 -18.28 5.78 -8.79
CA SER A 163 -18.57 7.20 -8.58
C SER A 163 -18.94 7.46 -7.12
N ALA A 164 -18.71 8.69 -6.65
CA ALA A 164 -19.10 9.09 -5.30
C ALA A 164 -20.61 8.86 -5.04
N GLU A 165 -21.45 9.07 -6.05
CA GLU A 165 -22.90 8.87 -6.00
C GLU A 165 -23.30 7.39 -5.80
N MET A 166 -22.57 6.43 -6.39
CA MET A 166 -22.84 5.01 -6.16
C MET A 166 -22.38 4.56 -4.76
N VAL A 167 -21.34 5.17 -4.20
CA VAL A 167 -20.85 4.86 -2.86
C VAL A 167 -21.80 5.39 -1.78
N GLU A 168 -22.40 6.56 -1.97
CA GLU A 168 -23.40 7.12 -1.04
C GLU A 168 -24.66 6.23 -0.91
N ASN A 169 -24.97 5.44 -1.94
CA ASN A 169 -26.07 4.48 -1.96
C ASN A 169 -25.68 3.06 -1.46
N SER A 170 -24.44 2.86 -1.00
CA SER A 170 -23.99 1.58 -0.45
C SER A 170 -24.26 1.51 1.06
N PRO A 171 -24.69 0.34 1.60
CA PRO A 171 -24.95 0.20 3.03
C PRO A 171 -23.71 0.56 3.85
N GLU A 172 -23.90 1.27 4.96
CA GLU A 172 -22.80 1.65 5.85
C GLU A 172 -22.13 0.40 6.44
N ALA A 173 -20.89 0.53 6.90
CA ALA A 173 -20.10 -0.61 7.40
C ALA A 173 -20.74 -1.34 8.59
N TYR A 174 -21.67 -0.69 9.31
CA TYR A 174 -22.43 -1.27 10.42
C TYR A 174 -23.78 -1.88 9.99
N GLU A 175 -24.20 -1.69 8.74
CA GLU A 175 -25.43 -2.24 8.18
C GLU A 175 -25.20 -3.54 7.38
N LYS A 176 -23.95 -3.83 7.03
CA LYS A 176 -23.51 -5.08 6.36
C LYS A 176 -23.18 -6.17 7.36
#